data_AF-F2TD35-F1
#
_entry.id   AF-F2TD35-F1
#
_cell.length_a   1.000
_cell.length_b   1.000
_cell.length_c   1.000
_cell.angle_alpha   90.00
_cell.angle_beta   90.00
_cell.angle_gamma   90.00
#
_symmetry.space_group_name_H-M   'P 1'
#
loop_
_entity.id
_entity.type
_entity.pdbx_description
1 polymer ?
#
loop_
_entity_poly.entity_id
_entity_poly.type
_entity_poly.pdbx_seq_one_letter_code
_entity_poly.pdbx_strand_id
1 'polypeptide(L)'
;MSMSPQIINLAIILVMMQVSKKIPFDNPSVLLGVRAMYICSNILILGLYLFVRSQINKKKDLKTLKYVEPAPMGSQEEPRPVITTVQDYDKQQLRSLLKGQLMGVGMMCVMHLYFKYTNPLVIQSIIPLKTALEGNLVKIHLFGKPAKGELERPWKAAAGMFGMGQGEVKKDRASVESAEKTWRGGAKEE
;
A
#
# COMPACT_ATOMS: atom_id res chain seq x y z
N MET A 1 -20.93 1.24 -16.92
CA MET A 1 -20.74 1.21 -15.45
C MET A 1 -19.36 0.65 -15.16
N SER A 2 -18.46 1.44 -14.59
CA SER A 2 -17.18 0.94 -14.10
C SER A 2 -17.44 0.10 -12.84
N MET A 3 -17.05 -1.18 -12.83
CA MET A 3 -17.17 -2.00 -11.62
C MET A 3 -16.29 -1.42 -10.52
N SER A 4 -16.78 -1.39 -9.28
CA SER A 4 -15.97 -0.86 -8.17
C SER A 4 -14.73 -1.74 -7.96
N PRO A 5 -13.58 -1.16 -7.58
CA PRO A 5 -12.36 -1.93 -7.28
C PRO A 5 -12.59 -3.03 -6.24
N GLN A 6 -13.53 -2.83 -5.32
CA GLN A 6 -13.93 -3.82 -4.31
C GLN A 6 -14.62 -5.03 -4.94
N ILE A 7 -15.51 -4.83 -5.91
CA ILE A 7 -16.18 -5.91 -6.65
C ILE A 7 -15.17 -6.70 -7.48
N ILE A 8 -14.22 -6.02 -8.13
CA ILE A 8 -13.17 -6.67 -8.91
C ILE A 8 -12.27 -7.53 -8.00
N ASN A 9 -11.85 -7.00 -6.85
CA ASN A 9 -11.04 -7.76 -5.88
C ASN A 9 -11.81 -8.97 -5.32
N LEU A 10 -13.10 -8.81 -5.01
CA LEU A 10 -13.95 -9.90 -4.55
C LEU A 10 -14.11 -10.98 -5.62
N ALA A 11 -14.36 -10.59 -6.88
CA ALA A 11 -14.46 -11.52 -7.99
C ALA A 11 -13.16 -12.30 -8.22
N ILE A 12 -12.00 -11.63 -8.13
CA ILE A 12 -10.69 -12.28 -8.22
C ILE A 12 -10.53 -13.31 -7.08
N ILE A 13 -10.86 -12.95 -5.84
CA ILE A 13 -10.77 -13.87 -4.70
C ILE A 13 -11.66 -15.10 -4.94
N LEU A 14 -12.92 -14.91 -5.37
CA LEU A 14 -13.85 -16.01 -5.62
C LEU A 14 -13.38 -16.94 -6.74
N VAL A 15 -12.91 -16.39 -7.86
CA VAL A 15 -12.33 -17.18 -8.96
C VAL A 15 -11.10 -17.94 -8.47
N MET A 16 -10.21 -17.27 -7.75
CA MET A 16 -8.98 -17.89 -7.27
C MET A 16 -9.23 -18.95 -6.20
N MET A 17 -10.29 -18.84 -5.39
CA MET A 17 -10.70 -19.92 -4.48
C MET A 17 -11.11 -21.18 -5.25
N GLN A 18 -11.84 -21.03 -6.37
CA GLN A 18 -12.21 -22.16 -7.21
C GLN A 18 -11.01 -22.78 -7.91
N VAL A 19 -10.09 -21.95 -8.42
CA VAL A 19 -8.83 -22.41 -9.02
C VAL A 19 -7.98 -23.14 -7.98
N SER A 20 -7.85 -22.59 -6.77
CA SER A 20 -7.03 -23.18 -5.71
C SER A 20 -7.52 -24.57 -5.31
N LYS A 21 -8.84 -24.81 -5.29
CA LYS A 21 -9.40 -26.15 -5.03
C LYS A 21 -9.03 -27.19 -6.08
N LYS A 22 -8.67 -26.77 -7.30
CA LYS A 22 -8.27 -27.66 -8.40
C LYS A 22 -6.76 -27.91 -8.45
N ILE A 23 -5.96 -27.22 -7.64
CA ILE A 23 -4.51 -27.38 -7.61
C ILE A 23 -4.17 -28.54 -6.66
N PRO A 24 -3.45 -29.57 -7.13
CA PRO A 24 -3.05 -30.70 -6.28
C PRO A 24 -1.85 -30.30 -5.40
N PHE A 25 -2.11 -29.60 -4.29
CA PHE A 25 -1.08 -29.15 -3.36
C PHE A 25 -0.36 -30.29 -2.62
N ASP A 26 -0.92 -31.50 -2.65
CA ASP A 26 -0.28 -32.71 -2.10
C ASP A 26 0.90 -33.20 -2.97
N ASN A 27 0.95 -32.78 -4.24
CA ASN A 27 2.09 -33.08 -5.10
C ASN A 27 3.29 -32.18 -4.72
N PRO A 28 4.43 -32.75 -4.27
CA PRO A 28 5.59 -31.97 -3.83
C PRO A 28 6.13 -31.00 -4.88
N SER A 29 6.09 -31.37 -6.16
CA SER A 29 6.57 -30.53 -7.26
C SER A 29 5.65 -29.33 -7.50
N VAL A 30 4.33 -29.52 -7.40
CA VAL A 30 3.35 -28.43 -7.54
C VAL A 30 3.47 -27.46 -6.36
N LEU A 31 3.61 -28.00 -5.15
CA LEU A 31 3.82 -27.21 -3.95
C LEU A 31 5.11 -26.38 -4.01
N LEU A 32 6.21 -26.97 -4.50
CA LEU A 32 7.46 -26.26 -4.73
C LEU A 32 7.28 -25.15 -5.78
N GLY A 33 6.59 -25.43 -6.89
CA GLY A 33 6.31 -24.44 -7.93
C GLY A 33 5.53 -23.22 -7.41
N VAL A 34 4.51 -23.45 -6.58
CA VAL A 34 3.72 -22.37 -5.96
C VAL A 34 4.56 -21.56 -4.97
N ARG A 35 5.42 -22.22 -4.17
CA ARG A 35 6.36 -21.53 -3.28
C ARG A 35 7.37 -20.68 -4.06
N ALA A 36 7.91 -21.21 -5.15
CA ALA A 36 8.81 -20.48 -6.03
C ALA A 36 8.12 -19.26 -6.65
N MET A 37 6.88 -19.42 -7.15
CA MET A 37 6.07 -18.31 -7.66
C MET A 37 5.88 -17.21 -6.61
N TYR A 38 5.56 -17.59 -5.37
CA TYR A 38 5.41 -16.64 -4.27
C TYR A 38 6.71 -15.88 -3.98
N ILE A 39 7.83 -16.58 -3.89
CA ILE A 39 9.14 -15.96 -3.66
C ILE A 39 9.50 -15.01 -4.82
N CYS A 40 9.35 -15.46 -6.07
CA CYS A 40 9.59 -14.64 -7.25
C CYS A 40 8.74 -13.37 -7.24
N SER A 41 7.45 -13.46 -6.90
CA SER A 41 6.57 -12.29 -6.82
C SER A 41 7.05 -11.27 -5.79
N ASN A 42 7.52 -11.71 -4.62
CA ASN A 42 8.02 -10.83 -3.57
C ASN A 42 9.36 -10.17 -3.97
N ILE A 43 10.23 -10.91 -4.65
CA ILE A 43 11.48 -10.36 -5.19
C ILE A 43 11.18 -9.29 -6.24
N LEU A 44 10.20 -9.52 -7.13
CA LEU A 44 9.78 -8.53 -8.13
C LEU A 44 9.20 -7.26 -7.47
N ILE A 45 8.35 -7.41 -6.46
CA ILE A 45 7.81 -6.26 -5.69
C ILE A 45 8.94 -5.49 -5.02
N LEU A 46 9.87 -6.19 -4.39
CA LEU A 46 11.02 -5.55 -3.72
C LEU A 46 11.89 -4.81 -4.74
N GLY A 47 12.21 -5.43 -5.88
CA GLY A 47 12.98 -4.80 -6.96
C GLY A 47 12.29 -3.55 -7.50
N LEU A 48 10.97 -3.61 -7.69
CA LEU A 48 10.15 -2.47 -8.10
C LEU A 48 10.24 -1.31 -7.09
N TYR A 49 10.13 -1.60 -5.80
CA TYR A 49 10.21 -0.58 -4.75
C TYR A 49 11.61 0.01 -4.60
N LEU A 50 12.66 -0.79 -4.74
CA LEU A 50 14.05 -0.30 -4.76
C LEU A 50 14.31 0.60 -5.96
N PHE A 51 13.79 0.24 -7.13
CA PHE A 51 13.88 1.07 -8.33
C PHE A 51 13.17 2.42 -8.13
N VAL A 52 11.92 2.39 -7.64
CA VAL A 52 11.16 3.61 -7.31
C VAL A 52 11.91 4.49 -6.29
N ARG A 53 12.53 3.89 -5.27
CA ARG A 53 13.38 4.61 -4.31
C ARG A 53 14.51 5.37 -4.99
N SER A 54 15.19 4.70 -5.93
CA SER A 54 16.27 5.30 -6.71
C SER A 54 15.76 6.50 -7.51
N GLN A 55 14.61 6.37 -8.18
CA GLN A 55 13.99 7.44 -8.95
C GLN A 55 13.58 8.64 -8.08
N ILE A 56 12.98 8.41 -6.90
CA ILE A 56 12.63 9.48 -5.94
C ILE A 56 13.89 10.25 -5.51
N ASN A 57 14.97 9.52 -5.20
CA ASN A 57 16.23 10.12 -4.77
C ASN A 57 16.89 10.94 -5.90
N LYS A 58 16.85 10.43 -7.14
CA LYS A 58 17.36 11.14 -8.32
C LYS A 58 16.57 12.41 -8.63
N LYS A 59 15.23 12.36 -8.53
CA LYS A 59 14.36 13.49 -8.85
C LYS A 59 14.51 14.66 -7.86
N LYS A 60 14.73 14.36 -6.58
CA LYS A 60 14.96 15.36 -5.51
C LYS A 60 13.97 16.53 -5.54
N ASP A 61 12.67 16.20 -5.61
CA ASP A 61 11.59 17.19 -5.70
C ASP A 61 11.30 17.81 -4.32
N LEU A 62 11.85 19.00 -4.08
CA LEU A 62 11.76 19.71 -2.80
C LEU A 62 10.56 20.67 -2.70
N LYS A 63 9.57 20.55 -3.58
CA LYS A 63 8.35 21.37 -3.48
C LYS A 63 7.64 21.11 -2.16
N THR A 64 7.29 22.19 -1.47
CA THR A 64 6.58 22.14 -0.20
C THR A 64 5.17 21.59 -0.40
N LEU A 65 4.81 20.59 0.41
CA LEU A 65 3.50 19.97 0.49
C LEU A 65 2.96 20.20 1.91
N LYS A 66 1.74 20.73 1.99
CA LYS A 66 1.02 20.91 3.26
C LYS A 66 -0.28 20.12 3.22
N TYR A 67 -0.52 19.28 4.22
CA TYR A 67 -1.74 18.50 4.32
C TYR A 67 -2.01 18.07 5.76
N VAL A 68 -3.20 17.54 6.02
CA VAL A 68 -3.56 17.00 7.34
C VAL A 68 -3.60 15.48 7.25
N GLU A 69 -2.79 14.82 8.07
CA GLU A 69 -2.92 13.37 8.24
C GLU A 69 -4.11 13.07 9.16
N PRO A 70 -5.06 12.23 8.71
CA PRO A 70 -6.16 11.80 9.57
C PRO A 70 -5.61 10.96 10.71
N ALA A 71 -6.26 11.06 11.87
CA ALA A 71 -5.93 10.24 13.03
C ALA A 71 -5.98 8.73 12.66
N PRO A 72 -5.06 7.91 13.17
CA PRO A 72 -5.15 6.46 13.04
C PRO A 72 -6.53 5.97 13.51
N MET A 73 -7.16 5.07 12.76
CA MET A 73 -8.45 4.47 13.13
C MET A 73 -8.39 3.90 14.56
N GLY A 74 -9.28 4.38 15.44
CA GLY A 74 -9.33 4.00 16.86
C GLY A 74 -8.50 4.88 17.80
N SER A 75 -7.85 5.92 17.30
CA SER A 75 -7.14 6.93 18.09
C SER A 75 -8.04 8.13 18.40
N GLN A 76 -7.90 8.71 19.60
CA GLN A 76 -8.46 10.02 19.95
C GLN A 76 -7.52 11.19 19.58
N GLU A 77 -6.39 10.90 18.94
CA GLU A 77 -5.44 11.95 18.51
C GLU A 77 -6.08 12.90 17.50
N GLU A 78 -5.80 14.19 17.63
CA GLU A 78 -6.25 15.18 16.68
C GLU A 78 -5.52 15.04 15.32
N PRO A 79 -6.18 15.39 14.20
CA PRO A 79 -5.57 15.39 12.88
C PRO A 79 -4.29 16.24 12.86
N ARG A 80 -3.17 15.66 12.39
CA ARG A 80 -1.86 16.32 12.47
C ARG A 80 -1.58 17.12 11.20
N PRO A 81 -1.30 18.44 11.30
CA PRO A 81 -0.84 19.22 10.16
C PRO A 81 0.60 18.80 9.80
N VAL A 82 0.81 18.37 8.57
CA VAL A 82 2.11 17.95 8.04
C VAL A 82 2.57 18.95 6.99
N ILE A 83 3.73 19.56 7.25
CA ILE A 83 4.49 20.33 6.27
C ILE A 83 5.70 19.49 5.88
N THR A 84 5.78 19.08 4.62
CA THR A 84 6.84 18.21 4.11
C THR A 84 7.24 18.60 2.70
N THR A 85 8.18 17.88 2.10
CA THR A 85 8.50 17.99 0.67
C THR A 85 7.86 16.86 -0.12
N VAL A 86 7.67 17.05 -1.43
CA VAL A 86 7.21 15.96 -2.33
C VAL A 86 8.13 14.74 -2.24
N GLN A 87 9.45 14.95 -2.16
CA GLN A 87 10.42 13.87 -2.02
C GLN A 87 10.21 13.10 -0.72
N ASP A 88 10.07 13.78 0.42
CA ASP A 88 9.96 13.12 1.72
C ASP A 88 8.62 12.43 1.90
N TYR A 89 7.54 13.04 1.38
CA TYR A 89 6.24 12.39 1.27
C TYR A 89 6.33 11.06 0.50
N ASP A 90 6.95 11.06 -0.69
CA ASP A 90 7.08 9.83 -1.48
C ASP A 90 7.93 8.76 -0.80
N LYS A 91 9.00 9.16 -0.11
CA LYS A 91 9.82 8.25 0.71
C LYS A 91 9.01 7.65 1.85
N GLN A 92 8.18 8.43 2.52
CA GLN A 92 7.32 7.95 3.62
C GLN A 92 6.29 6.95 3.10
N GLN A 93 5.63 7.25 1.98
CA GLN A 93 4.70 6.33 1.33
C GLN A 93 5.38 5.02 0.93
N LEU A 94 6.59 5.09 0.36
CA LEU A 94 7.35 3.90 -0.01
C LEU A 94 7.77 3.06 1.21
N ARG A 95 8.15 3.69 2.32
CA ARG A 95 8.43 3.00 3.59
C ARG A 95 7.18 2.28 4.12
N SER A 96 6.01 2.91 4.02
CA SER A 96 4.73 2.29 4.40
C SER A 96 4.45 1.04 3.58
N LEU A 97 4.62 1.11 2.25
CA LEU A 97 4.46 -0.05 1.37
C LEU A 97 5.45 -1.18 1.70
N LEU A 98 6.72 -0.86 1.94
CA LEU A 98 7.74 -1.85 2.33
C LEU A 98 7.39 -2.51 3.67
N LYS A 99 6.97 -1.73 4.67
CA LYS A 99 6.55 -2.26 5.97
C LYS A 99 5.32 -3.19 5.82
N GLY A 100 4.33 -2.77 5.02
CA GLY A 100 3.16 -3.59 4.71
C GLY A 100 3.53 -4.90 4.02
N GLN A 101 4.44 -4.85 3.05
CA GLN A 101 4.93 -6.05 2.36
C GLN A 101 5.66 -7.00 3.32
N LEU A 102 6.55 -6.49 4.17
CA LEU A 102 7.28 -7.31 5.15
C LEU A 102 6.32 -7.96 6.16
N MET A 103 5.33 -7.21 6.64
CA MET A 103 4.29 -7.76 7.53
C MET A 103 3.48 -8.85 6.83
N GLY A 104 3.10 -8.63 5.56
CA GLY A 104 2.39 -9.63 4.75
C GLY A 104 3.20 -10.91 4.53
N VAL A 105 4.49 -10.78 4.22
CA VAL A 105 5.40 -11.93 4.09
C VAL A 105 5.56 -12.66 5.42
N GLY A 106 5.78 -11.94 6.53
CA GLY A 106 5.88 -12.53 7.86
C GLY A 106 4.63 -13.33 8.24
N MET A 107 3.44 -12.75 8.03
CA MET A 107 2.17 -13.42 8.26
C MET A 107 2.03 -14.67 7.37
N MET A 108 2.38 -14.57 6.10
CA MET A 108 2.33 -15.70 5.17
C MET A 108 3.32 -16.81 5.54
N CYS A 109 4.51 -16.48 6.03
CA CYS A 109 5.46 -17.46 6.55
C CYS A 109 4.85 -18.26 7.70
N VAL A 110 4.19 -17.60 8.67
CA VAL A 110 3.50 -18.29 9.78
C VAL A 110 2.36 -19.16 9.25
N MET A 111 1.46 -18.62 8.42
CA MET A 111 0.33 -19.37 7.88
C MET A 111 0.75 -20.59 7.06
N HIS A 112 1.81 -20.48 6.27
CA HIS A 112 2.25 -21.55 5.39
C HIS A 112 3.14 -22.58 6.09
N LEU A 113 4.12 -22.12 6.87
CA LEU A 113 5.09 -23.02 7.50
C LEU A 113 4.54 -23.68 8.76
N TYR A 114 3.81 -22.91 9.59
CA TYR A 114 3.23 -23.39 10.84
C TYR A 114 1.85 -24.02 10.62
N PHE A 115 0.90 -23.27 10.04
CA PHE A 115 -0.48 -23.74 9.87
C PHE A 115 -0.71 -24.60 8.61
N LYS A 116 0.32 -24.81 7.77
CA LYS A 116 0.24 -25.55 6.50
C LYS A 116 -0.86 -25.05 5.56
N TYR A 117 -1.21 -23.77 5.68
CA TYR A 117 -2.28 -23.18 4.90
C TYR A 117 -1.76 -22.68 3.55
N THR A 118 -1.83 -23.58 2.55
CA THR A 118 -1.21 -23.39 1.24
C THR A 118 -2.08 -22.60 0.25
N ASN A 119 -3.40 -22.70 0.37
CA ASN A 119 -4.38 -22.07 -0.53
C ASN A 119 -4.11 -20.56 -0.80
N PRO A 120 -3.80 -19.72 0.21
CA PRO A 120 -3.56 -18.31 -0.04
C PRO A 120 -2.27 -18.00 -0.80
N LEU A 121 -1.29 -18.93 -0.91
CA LEU A 121 -0.02 -18.63 -1.58
C LEU A 121 -0.22 -18.19 -3.02
N VAL A 122 -1.12 -18.84 -3.76
CA VAL A 122 -1.35 -18.53 -5.17
C VAL A 122 -1.92 -17.11 -5.30
N ILE A 123 -2.91 -16.77 -4.48
CA ILE A 123 -3.54 -15.44 -4.46
C ILE A 123 -2.51 -14.36 -4.06
N GLN A 124 -1.74 -14.64 -3.01
CA GLN A 124 -0.72 -13.74 -2.48
C GLN A 124 0.51 -13.59 -3.39
N SER A 125 0.65 -14.46 -4.40
CA SER A 125 1.66 -14.30 -5.44
C SER A 125 1.23 -13.33 -6.55
N ILE A 126 -0.07 -13.11 -6.72
CA ILE A 126 -0.62 -12.36 -7.87
C ILE A 126 -1.15 -10.99 -7.43
N ILE A 127 -2.02 -10.94 -6.42
CA ILE A 127 -2.70 -9.70 -6.03
C ILE A 127 -1.69 -8.64 -5.55
N PRO A 128 -0.77 -8.93 -4.61
CA PRO A 128 0.20 -7.93 -4.16
C PRO A 128 1.09 -7.41 -5.30
N LEU A 129 1.45 -8.27 -6.26
CA LEU A 129 2.24 -7.86 -7.43
C LEU A 129 1.45 -6.91 -8.33
N LYS A 130 0.18 -7.23 -8.61
CA LYS A 130 -0.73 -6.34 -9.34
C LYS A 130 -0.90 -5.00 -8.64
N THR A 131 -1.19 -5.01 -7.34
CA THR A 131 -1.34 -3.79 -6.52
C THR A 131 -0.07 -2.96 -6.51
N ALA A 132 1.10 -3.59 -6.44
CA ALA A 132 2.38 -2.89 -6.50
C ALA A 132 2.56 -2.16 -7.86
N LEU A 133 2.27 -2.84 -8.98
CA LEU A 133 2.35 -2.26 -10.32
C LEU A 133 1.34 -1.12 -10.56
N GLU A 134 0.15 -1.23 -9.96
CA GLU A 134 -0.90 -0.20 -10.05
C GLU A 134 -0.75 0.93 -9.02
N GLY A 135 0.27 0.86 -8.15
CA GLY A 135 0.52 1.84 -7.10
C GLY A 135 0.87 3.23 -7.63
N ASN A 136 0.44 4.26 -6.92
CA ASN A 136 0.65 5.67 -7.34
C ASN A 136 2.14 6.01 -7.51
N LEU A 137 3.01 5.51 -6.62
CA LEU A 137 4.45 5.71 -6.71
C LEU A 137 5.05 5.09 -7.99
N VAL A 138 4.60 3.90 -8.36
CA VAL A 138 5.06 3.20 -9.57
C VAL A 138 4.55 3.92 -10.81
N LYS A 139 3.28 4.33 -10.84
CA LYS A 139 2.71 5.14 -11.93
C LYS A 139 3.51 6.42 -12.18
N ILE A 140 3.95 7.12 -11.14
CA ILE A 140 4.67 8.38 -11.28
C ILE A 140 6.15 8.17 -11.60
N HIS A 141 6.83 7.28 -10.89
CA HIS A 141 8.30 7.16 -10.95
C HIS A 141 8.82 6.11 -11.91
N LEU A 142 8.04 5.06 -12.20
CA LEU A 142 8.38 4.05 -13.21
C LEU A 142 7.71 4.38 -14.56
N PHE A 143 6.40 4.64 -14.56
CA PHE A 143 5.66 4.90 -15.81
C PHE A 143 5.63 6.38 -16.21
N GLY A 144 6.25 7.27 -15.44
CA GLY A 144 6.38 8.70 -15.78
C GLY A 144 5.05 9.46 -15.85
N LYS A 145 3.97 8.93 -15.26
CA LYS A 145 2.66 9.60 -15.32
C LYS A 145 2.70 10.95 -14.59
N PRO A 146 2.06 11.99 -15.14
CA PRO A 146 2.03 13.30 -14.50
C PRO A 146 1.25 13.21 -13.17
N ALA A 147 1.77 13.89 -12.15
CA ALA A 147 1.15 13.96 -10.83
C ALA A 147 -0.03 14.97 -10.82
N LYS A 148 -1.07 14.67 -11.59
CA LYS A 148 -2.31 15.46 -11.69
C LYS A 148 -3.52 14.58 -11.43
N GLY A 149 -4.64 15.17 -10.99
CA GLY A 149 -5.87 14.44 -10.71
C GLY A 149 -5.67 13.40 -9.59
N GLU A 150 -5.98 12.13 -9.85
CA GLU A 150 -5.84 11.05 -8.86
C GLU A 150 -4.38 10.79 -8.40
N LEU A 151 -3.40 11.19 -9.21
CA LEU A 151 -1.97 11.06 -8.88
C LEU A 151 -1.41 12.30 -8.17
N GLU A 152 -2.23 13.32 -7.94
CA GLU A 152 -1.84 14.52 -7.20
C GLU A 152 -1.68 14.22 -5.70
N ARG A 153 -0.52 14.59 -5.17
CA ARG A 153 -0.19 14.40 -3.74
C ARG A 153 -0.97 15.39 -2.86
N PRO A 154 -1.20 15.07 -1.58
CA PRO A 154 -1.05 13.74 -0.97
C PRO A 154 -2.11 12.75 -1.50
N TRP A 155 -1.91 11.45 -1.40
CA TRP A 155 -2.91 10.46 -1.81
C TRP A 155 -3.81 10.11 -0.63
N LYS A 156 -5.05 9.70 -0.90
CA LYS A 156 -5.87 9.03 0.11
C LYS A 156 -5.15 7.75 0.54
N ALA A 157 -5.21 7.43 1.84
CA ALA A 157 -4.67 6.18 2.35
C ALA A 157 -5.30 5.01 1.58
N ALA A 158 -4.48 4.17 0.95
CA ALA A 158 -4.99 3.00 0.27
C ALA A 158 -5.63 2.07 1.31
N ALA A 159 -6.89 1.66 1.09
CA ALA A 159 -7.50 0.62 1.89
C ALA A 159 -6.59 -0.63 1.82
N GLY A 160 -6.14 -1.12 2.96
CA GLY A 160 -5.23 -2.26 3.02
C GLY A 160 -5.82 -3.50 2.34
N MET A 161 -4.97 -4.51 2.09
CA MET A 161 -5.33 -5.80 1.46
C MET A 161 -6.51 -6.54 2.11
N PHE A 162 -6.97 -6.13 3.29
CA PHE A 162 -8.15 -6.66 3.99
C PHE A 162 -9.42 -5.81 3.84
N GLY A 163 -9.44 -4.81 2.95
CA GLY A 163 -10.64 -4.00 2.70
C GLY A 163 -11.05 -3.07 3.84
N MET A 164 -10.34 -3.10 4.98
CA MET A 164 -10.49 -2.12 6.06
C MET A 164 -9.82 -0.81 5.63
N GLY A 165 -10.60 0.07 5.02
CA GLY A 165 -10.18 1.41 4.61
C GLY A 165 -9.78 2.27 5.81
N GLN A 166 -8.61 2.92 5.73
CA GLN A 166 -8.34 4.10 6.55
C GLN A 166 -9.15 5.29 6.00
N GLY A 167 -9.57 6.18 6.90
CA GLY A 167 -10.37 7.36 6.57
C GLY A 167 -9.72 8.31 5.55
N GLU A 168 -10.52 9.22 5.02
CA GLU A 168 -10.09 10.15 3.96
C GLU A 168 -9.03 11.16 4.42
N VAL A 169 -8.01 11.35 3.60
CA VAL A 169 -7.01 12.41 3.75
C VAL A 169 -7.61 13.74 3.28
N LYS A 170 -7.67 14.74 4.16
CA LYS A 170 -8.20 16.09 3.85
C LYS A 170 -7.07 17.00 3.33
N LYS A 171 -7.39 17.79 2.29
CA LYS A 171 -6.43 18.67 1.58
C LYS A 171 -6.86 20.14 1.51
N ASP A 172 -8.08 20.45 1.89
CA ASP A 172 -8.61 21.80 1.74
C ASP A 172 -7.95 22.76 2.72
N ARG A 173 -7.68 23.99 2.24
CA ARG A 173 -6.98 25.03 2.99
C ARG A 173 -7.65 25.32 4.34
N ALA A 174 -8.98 25.29 4.39
CA ALA A 174 -9.75 25.49 5.61
C ALA A 174 -9.51 24.37 6.64
N SER A 175 -9.48 23.09 6.22
CA SER A 175 -9.14 21.95 7.09
C SER A 175 -7.67 21.96 7.52
N VAL A 176 -6.75 22.43 6.68
CA VAL A 176 -5.33 22.57 7.05
C VAL A 176 -5.14 23.69 8.08
N GLU A 177 -5.73 24.86 7.86
CA GLU A 177 -5.62 26.01 8.77
C GLU A 177 -6.34 25.77 10.11
N SER A 178 -7.46 25.02 10.12
CA SER A 178 -8.14 24.64 11.36
C SER A 178 -7.33 23.63 12.17
N ALA A 179 -6.79 22.58 11.54
CA ALA A 179 -5.92 21.61 12.19
C ALA A 179 -4.63 22.27 12.74
N GLU A 180 -4.03 23.21 12.00
CA GLU A 180 -2.88 23.99 12.49
C GLU A 180 -3.22 24.85 13.72
N LYS A 181 -4.43 25.45 13.77
CA LYS A 181 -4.89 26.23 14.92
C LYS A 181 -5.20 25.36 16.14
N THR A 182 -5.87 24.22 15.96
CA THR A 182 -6.18 23.30 17.07
C THR A 182 -4.90 22.68 17.64
N TRP A 183 -3.98 22.24 16.77
CA TRP A 183 -2.68 21.71 17.19
C TRP A 183 -1.81 22.74 17.92
N ARG A 184 -1.76 23.99 17.43
CA ARG A 184 -1.02 25.08 18.12
C ARG A 184 -1.72 25.54 19.40
N GLY A 185 -3.04 25.43 19.48
CA GLY A 185 -3.84 25.76 20.66
C GLY A 185 -3.78 24.69 21.76
N GLY A 186 -3.50 23.43 21.40
CA GLY A 186 -3.30 22.31 22.31
C GLY A 186 -1.87 22.17 22.86
N ALA A 187 -0.90 22.94 22.35
CA ALA A 187 0.45 23.03 22.90
C ALA A 187 0.52 23.91 24.17
N LYS A 188 -0.48 23.81 25.04
CA LYS A 188 -0.41 24.29 26.42
C LYS A 188 -0.13 23.09 27.32
N GLU A 189 1.13 23.03 27.76
CA GLU A 189 1.63 22.39 28.98
C GLU A 189 1.04 21.02 29.36
N GLU A 190 1.75 19.95 28.97
CA GLU A 190 2.10 18.85 29.89
C GLU A 190 3.53 18.37 29.60
#